data_AF-A0A0D0PFV7-F1
#
_entry.id   AF-A0A0D0PFV7-F1
#
_cell.length_a   1.000
_cell.length_b   1.000
_cell.length_c   1.000
_cell.angle_alpha   90.00
_cell.angle_beta   90.00
_cell.angle_gamma   90.00
#
_symmetry.space_group_name_H-M   'P 1'
#
loop_
_entity.id
_entity.type
_entity.pdbx_description
1 polymer ?
#
loop_
_entity_poly.entity_id
_entity_poly.type
_entity_poly.pdbx_seq_one_letter_code
_entity_poly.pdbx_strand_id
1 'polypeptide(L)'
;MAGAVSSEAYKSLRAILVQERRRSGLSQARLAERLGKPPSYVAKYELGERRLDMIETLVVLTVLGADISAIVGELLPDLPETL
;
A
#
# COMPACT_ATOMS: atom_id res chain seq x y z
N MET A 1 12.31 17.90 -7.97
CA MET A 1 11.38 17.19 -8.88
C MET A 1 11.80 15.73 -8.92
N ALA A 2 11.03 14.86 -8.28
CA ALA A 2 11.19 13.39 -8.29
C ALA A 2 9.81 12.74 -8.54
N GLY A 3 9.01 13.39 -9.40
CA GLY A 3 7.54 13.28 -9.39
C GLY A 3 6.95 12.19 -10.27
N ALA A 4 7.61 11.83 -11.37
CA ALA A 4 7.07 10.87 -12.36
C ALA A 4 7.57 9.45 -12.13
N VAL A 5 8.81 9.33 -11.67
CA VAL A 5 9.50 8.06 -11.49
C VAL A 5 8.99 7.32 -10.24
N SER A 6 8.73 8.06 -9.17
CA SER A 6 8.05 7.53 -7.98
C SER A 6 6.55 7.29 -8.20
N SER A 7 5.92 7.84 -9.25
CA SER A 7 4.47 7.69 -9.42
C SER A 7 4.07 6.31 -9.92
N GLU A 8 4.80 5.72 -10.87
CA GLU A 8 4.47 4.38 -11.38
C GLU A 8 4.76 3.30 -10.32
N ALA A 9 5.96 3.28 -9.73
CA ALA A 9 6.28 2.40 -8.60
C ALA A 9 5.26 2.52 -7.45
N TYR A 10 4.84 3.76 -7.12
CA TYR A 10 3.86 3.98 -6.06
C TYR A 10 2.43 3.59 -6.46
N LYS A 11 2.06 3.71 -7.73
CA LYS A 11 0.79 3.16 -8.24
C LYS A 11 0.78 1.63 -8.11
N SER A 12 1.88 0.96 -8.45
CA SER A 12 2.03 -0.49 -8.27
C SER A 12 1.93 -0.88 -6.81
N LEU A 13 2.66 -0.21 -5.91
CA LEU A 13 2.55 -0.43 -4.46
C LEU A 13 1.09 -0.30 -3.98
N ARG A 14 0.39 0.75 -4.40
CA ARG A 14 -1.04 0.94 -4.05
C ARG A 14 -1.91 -0.19 -4.60
N ALA A 15 -1.68 -0.63 -5.83
CA ALA A 15 -2.42 -1.74 -6.43
C ALA A 15 -2.21 -3.03 -5.61
N ILE A 16 -0.99 -3.33 -5.20
CA ILE A 16 -0.66 -4.47 -4.35
C ILE A 16 -1.39 -4.35 -3.00
N LEU A 17 -1.33 -3.20 -2.32
CA LEU A 17 -2.05 -2.98 -1.05
C LEU A 17 -3.57 -3.22 -1.16
N VAL A 18 -4.19 -2.75 -2.25
CA VAL A 18 -5.62 -2.97 -2.53
C VAL A 18 -5.89 -4.46 -2.74
N GLN A 19 -5.03 -5.15 -3.49
CA GLN A 19 -5.16 -6.58 -3.75
C GLN A 19 -5.03 -7.40 -2.46
N GLU A 20 -4.04 -7.11 -1.63
CA GLU A 20 -3.83 -7.77 -0.34
C GLU A 20 -5.01 -7.57 0.60
N ARG A 21 -5.58 -6.36 0.68
CA ARG A 21 -6.81 -6.13 1.45
C ARG A 21 -7.97 -6.97 0.94
N ARG A 22 -8.13 -7.06 -0.38
CA ARG A 22 -9.18 -7.89 -0.98
C ARG A 22 -8.96 -9.37 -0.70
N ARG A 23 -7.71 -9.86 -0.82
CA ARG A 23 -7.32 -11.24 -0.49
C ARG A 23 -7.58 -11.57 0.98
N SER A 24 -7.36 -10.63 1.89
CA SER A 24 -7.66 -10.79 3.32
C SER A 24 -9.16 -10.74 3.65
N GLY A 25 -10.03 -10.45 2.67
CA GLY A 25 -11.48 -10.34 2.85
C GLY A 25 -11.95 -9.14 3.69
N LEU A 26 -11.07 -8.19 4.00
CA LEU A 26 -11.41 -7.03 4.83
C LEU A 26 -12.03 -5.91 4.00
N SER A 27 -13.10 -5.29 4.50
CA SER A 27 -13.54 -4.01 3.97
C SER A 27 -12.56 -2.89 4.35
N GLN A 28 -12.59 -1.77 3.63
CA GLN A 28 -11.77 -0.60 3.96
C GLN A 28 -12.02 -0.13 5.40
N ALA A 29 -13.28 -0.09 5.82
CA ALA A 29 -13.66 0.30 7.18
C ALA A 29 -13.10 -0.66 8.25
N ARG A 30 -13.15 -1.97 8.02
CA ARG A 30 -12.60 -2.97 8.96
C ARG A 30 -11.08 -2.92 9.03
N LEU A 31 -10.39 -2.67 7.91
CA LEU A 31 -8.95 -2.45 7.93
C LEU A 31 -8.60 -1.16 8.70
N ALA A 32 -9.33 -0.06 8.47
CA ALA A 32 -9.12 1.19 9.19
C ALA A 32 -9.29 1.02 10.72
N GLU A 33 -10.32 0.27 11.13
CA GLU A 33 -10.55 -0.10 12.54
C GLU A 33 -9.37 -0.87 13.13
N ARG A 34 -8.88 -1.92 12.44
CA ARG A 34 -7.70 -2.69 12.90
C ARG A 34 -6.44 -1.85 13.00
N LEU A 35 -6.30 -0.83 12.17
CA LEU A 35 -5.17 0.10 12.17
C LEU A 35 -5.30 1.21 13.22
N GLY A 36 -6.43 1.32 13.93
CA GLY A 36 -6.71 2.44 14.83
C GLY A 36 -6.78 3.78 14.11
N LYS A 37 -7.25 3.79 12.85
CA LYS A 37 -7.31 4.97 11.99
C LYS A 37 -8.76 5.38 11.68
N PRO A 38 -8.99 6.65 11.28
CA PRO A 38 -10.31 7.08 10.82
C PRO A 38 -10.81 6.25 9.63
N PRO A 39 -12.14 6.06 9.46
CA PRO A 39 -12.70 5.25 8.37
C PRO A 39 -12.24 5.63 6.96
N SER A 40 -11.92 6.91 6.75
CA SER A 40 -11.44 7.41 5.45
C SER A 40 -9.97 7.12 5.17
N TYR A 41 -9.17 6.68 6.16
CA TYR A 41 -7.73 6.49 6.01
C TYR A 41 -7.39 5.51 4.88
N VAL A 42 -8.06 4.36 4.85
CA VAL A 42 -7.83 3.33 3.83
C VAL A 42 -8.24 3.81 2.45
N ALA A 43 -9.45 4.38 2.33
CA ALA A 43 -9.92 4.93 1.05
C ALA A 43 -8.96 5.97 0.48
N LYS A 44 -8.44 6.88 1.32
CA LYS A 44 -7.51 7.94 0.87
C LYS A 44 -6.22 7.40 0.28
N TYR A 45 -5.59 6.39 0.90
CA TYR A 45 -4.36 5.83 0.32
C TYR A 45 -4.65 4.92 -0.87
N GLU A 46 -5.77 4.19 -0.86
CA GLU A 46 -6.18 3.35 -2.00
C GLU A 46 -6.50 4.20 -3.23
N LEU A 47 -7.05 5.41 -3.05
CA LEU A 47 -7.32 6.38 -4.12
C LEU A 47 -6.08 7.22 -4.49
N GLY A 48 -5.04 7.21 -3.66
CA GLY A 48 -3.80 7.97 -3.90
C GLY A 48 -3.88 9.43 -3.46
N GLU A 49 -4.95 9.82 -2.78
CA GLU A 49 -5.10 11.13 -2.12
C GLU A 49 -4.15 11.28 -0.93
N ARG A 50 -3.67 10.16 -0.38
CA ARG A 50 -2.68 10.12 0.69
C ARG A 50 -1.55 9.15 0.35
N ARG A 51 -0.31 9.61 0.48
CA ARG A 51 0.85 8.71 0.42
C ARG A 51 1.09 8.02 1.76
N LEU A 52 1.37 6.72 1.72
CA LEU A 52 1.91 5.98 2.86
C LEU A 52 3.43 6.08 2.82
N ASP A 53 4.05 6.27 3.99
CA ASP A 53 5.47 6.01 4.13
C ASP A 53 5.76 4.50 4.24
N MET A 54 7.04 4.14 4.32
CA MET A 54 7.45 2.74 4.37
C MET A 54 6.97 2.03 5.65
N ILE A 55 6.98 2.71 6.79
CA ILE A 55 6.54 2.12 8.07
C ILE A 55 5.03 1.91 8.05
N GLU A 56 4.27 2.89 7.57
CA GLU A 56 2.81 2.75 7.40
C GLU A 56 2.47 1.59 6.46
N THR A 57 3.21 1.45 5.35
CA THR A 57 3.03 0.36 4.39
C THR A 57 3.26 -1.00 5.05
N LEU A 58 4.37 -1.17 5.78
CA LEU A 58 4.69 -2.42 6.47
C LEU A 58 3.66 -2.79 7.54
N VAL A 59 3.17 -1.80 8.29
CA VAL A 59 2.11 -2.02 9.29
C VAL A 59 0.81 -2.49 8.62
N VAL A 60 0.41 -1.87 7.50
CA VAL A 60 -0.77 -2.31 6.75
C VAL A 60 -0.60 -3.76 6.27
N LEU A 61 0.53 -4.09 5.64
CA LEU A 61 0.79 -5.45 5.15
C LEU A 61 0.80 -6.49 6.29
N THR A 62 1.38 -6.14 7.44
CA THR A 62 1.37 -7.00 8.63
C THR A 62 -0.04 -7.27 9.13
N VAL A 63 -0.89 -6.23 9.23
CA VAL A 63 -2.29 -6.36 9.65
C VAL A 63 -3.12 -7.20 8.67
N LEU A 64 -2.76 -7.16 7.39
CA LEU A 64 -3.37 -7.96 6.33
C LEU A 64 -2.87 -9.42 6.34
N GLY A 65 -1.81 -9.75 7.08
CA GLY A 65 -1.18 -11.07 7.10
C GLY A 65 -0.43 -11.39 5.80
N ALA A 66 0.05 -10.35 5.10
CA ALA A 66 0.70 -10.51 3.81
C ALA A 66 2.18 -10.88 3.95
N ASP A 67 2.71 -11.62 2.96
CA ASP A 67 4.14 -11.90 2.86
C ASP A 67 4.88 -10.69 2.27
N ILE A 68 5.53 -9.94 3.15
CA ILE A 68 6.26 -8.72 2.79
C ILE A 68 7.41 -9.02 1.81
N SER A 69 8.11 -10.15 1.97
CA SER A 69 9.22 -10.51 1.09
C SER A 69 8.73 -10.81 -0.33
N ALA A 70 7.60 -11.52 -0.46
CA ALA A 70 6.97 -11.75 -1.74
C ALA A 70 6.53 -10.44 -2.41
N ILE A 71 5.92 -9.53 -1.64
CA ILE A 71 5.45 -8.22 -2.14
C ILE A 71 6.61 -7.34 -2.61
N VAL A 72 7.72 -7.31 -1.87
CA VAL A 72 8.90 -6.59 -2.33
C VAL A 72 9.39 -7.17 -3.65
N GLY A 73 9.42 -8.50 -3.80
CA GLY A 73 9.75 -9.17 -5.05
C GLY A 73 8.84 -8.77 -6.21
N GLU A 74 7.54 -8.60 -5.96
CA GLU A 74 6.55 -8.17 -6.96
C GLU A 74 6.70 -6.69 -7.33
N LEU A 75 7.18 -5.84 -6.40
CA LEU A 75 7.38 -4.40 -6.62
C LEU A 75 8.72 -4.08 -7.32
N LEU A 76 9.76 -4.91 -7.14
CA LEU A 76 11.10 -4.67 -7.69
C LEU A 76 11.12 -4.30 -9.18
N PRO A 77 10.35 -4.95 -10.08
CA PRO A 77 10.35 -4.62 -11.50
C PRO A 77 9.83 -3.21 -11.83
N ASP A 78 8.99 -2.64 -10.97
CA ASP A 78 8.40 -1.31 -11.16
C ASP A 78 9.22 -0.20 -10.50
N LEU A 79 10.27 -0.57 -9.75
CA LEU A 79 11.18 0.42 -9.18
C LEU A 79 11.98 1.11 -10.28
N PRO A 80 12.28 2.39 -10.09
CA PRO A 80 13.08 3.11 -11.06
C PRO A 80 14.56 2.76 -10.98
N GLU A 81 15.24 2.91 -12.11
CA GLU A 81 16.70 2.71 -12.20
C GLU A 81 17.50 3.78 -11.43
N THR A 82 16.93 4.99 -11.24
CA THR A 82 17.57 6.13 -10.56
C THR A 82 16.58 6.98 -9.76
N LEU A 83 17.07 7.77 -8.80
CA LEU A 83 16.29 8.70 -7.94
C LEU A 83 16.09 10.08 -8.56
#